data_AF-A0A7H0FVY5-F1
#
_entry.id   AF-A0A7H0FVY5-F1
#
_cell.length_a   1.000
_cell.length_b   1.000
_cell.length_c   1.000
_cell.angle_alpha   90.00
_cell.angle_beta   90.00
_cell.angle_gamma   90.00
#
_symmetry.space_group_name_H-M   'P 1'
#
loop_
_entity.id
_entity.type
_entity.pdbx_description
1 polymer ?
#
loop_
_entity_poly.entity_id
_entity_poly.type
_entity_poly.pdbx_seq_one_letter_code
_entity_poly.pdbx_strand_id
1 'polypeptide(L)'
;MSYGEAGFLLGALPGAAMVVRNMWYGRSLQKRVEAVAWKEHAWNDTLNRSEKRFLMSDPGPYIGPNDSPEMVKAKRELLAALPGFRRRHWICGGIMFAGALFGVLAGTAIDWHIAGVA
;
A
#
# COMPACT_ATOMS: atom_id res chain seq x y z
N MET A 1 -22.84 -16.21 7.95
CA MET A 1 -22.30 -14.83 7.94
C MET A 1 -23.41 -13.91 8.40
N SER A 2 -23.20 -13.12 9.45
CA SER A 2 -24.19 -12.15 9.93
C SER A 2 -24.30 -10.94 9.00
N TYR A 3 -25.37 -10.14 9.09
CA TYR A 3 -25.46 -8.90 8.31
C TYR A 3 -24.37 -7.91 8.75
N GLY A 4 -23.96 -7.91 10.03
CA GLY A 4 -22.79 -7.17 10.51
C GLY A 4 -21.48 -7.56 9.82
N GLU A 5 -21.20 -8.87 9.65
CA GLU A 5 -20.02 -9.35 8.93
C GLU A 5 -20.07 -9.03 7.43
N ALA A 6 -21.23 -9.17 6.80
CA ALA A 6 -21.45 -8.80 5.41
C ALA A 6 -21.23 -7.29 5.19
N GLY A 7 -21.79 -6.48 6.08
CA GLY A 7 -21.65 -5.03 6.09
C GLY A 7 -20.21 -4.60 6.26
N PHE A 8 -19.45 -5.21 7.18
CA PHE A 8 -18.01 -4.97 7.34
C PHE A 8 -17.26 -5.14 6.01
N LEU A 9 -17.45 -6.28 5.34
CA LEU A 9 -16.74 -6.61 4.11
C LEU A 9 -17.12 -5.64 2.98
N LEU A 10 -18.41 -5.40 2.79
CA LEU A 10 -18.91 -4.47 1.76
C LEU A 10 -18.43 -3.04 2.01
N GLY A 11 -18.43 -2.61 3.27
CA GLY A 11 -17.95 -1.31 3.69
C GLY A 11 -16.44 -1.13 3.51
N ALA A 12 -15.64 -2.18 3.76
CA ALA A 12 -14.18 -2.12 3.61
C ALA A 12 -13.72 -2.11 2.14
N LEU A 13 -14.51 -2.70 1.22
CA LEU A 13 -14.12 -2.95 -0.17
C LEU A 13 -13.58 -1.72 -0.92
N PRO A 14 -14.22 -0.54 -0.89
CA PRO A 14 -13.71 0.64 -1.60
C PRO A 14 -12.31 1.04 -1.13
N GLY A 15 -12.09 1.07 0.18
CA GLY A 15 -10.79 1.39 0.77
C GLY A 15 -9.74 0.34 0.43
N ALA A 16 -10.09 -0.95 0.51
CA ALA A 16 -9.22 -2.06 0.15
C ALA A 16 -8.78 -2.00 -1.33
N ALA A 17 -9.71 -1.72 -2.25
CA ALA A 17 -9.40 -1.58 -3.68
C ALA A 17 -8.41 -0.42 -3.94
N MET A 18 -8.57 0.70 -3.25
CA MET A 18 -7.64 1.83 -3.36
C MET A 18 -6.26 1.51 -2.75
N VAL A 19 -6.21 0.79 -1.62
CA VAL A 19 -4.95 0.30 -1.04
C VAL A 19 -4.20 -0.57 -2.05
N VAL A 20 -4.86 -1.56 -2.66
CA VAL A 20 -4.25 -2.44 -3.66
C VAL A 20 -3.74 -1.65 -4.86
N ARG A 21 -4.54 -0.71 -5.39
CA ARG A 21 -4.12 0.17 -6.49
C ARG A 21 -2.87 0.98 -6.13
N ASN A 22 -2.84 1.54 -4.92
CA ASN A 22 -1.69 2.31 -4.44
C ASN A 22 -0.44 1.42 -4.30
N MET A 23 -0.59 0.20 -3.76
CA MET A 23 0.50 -0.78 -3.68
C MET A 23 1.04 -1.18 -5.06
N TRP A 24 0.16 -1.31 -6.06
CA TRP A 24 0.57 -1.61 -7.43
C TRP A 24 1.42 -0.49 -8.03
N TYR A 25 1.06 0.77 -7.76
CA TYR A 25 1.86 1.94 -8.12
C TYR A 25 3.22 1.94 -7.40
N GLY A 26 3.27 1.66 -6.10
CA GLY A 26 4.55 1.54 -5.38
C GLY A 26 5.44 0.45 -5.97
N ARG A 27 4.86 -0.70 -6.32
CA ARG A 27 5.60 -1.81 -6.94
C ARG A 27 6.11 -1.49 -8.34
N SER A 28 5.39 -0.70 -9.13
CA SER A 28 5.87 -0.29 -10.46
C SER A 28 7.06 0.66 -10.36
N LEU A 29 7.09 1.54 -9.35
CA LEU A 29 8.25 2.39 -9.06
C LEU A 29 9.47 1.56 -8.63
N GLN A 30 9.27 0.58 -7.74
CA GLN A 30 10.34 -0.34 -7.35
C GLN A 30 10.94 -1.04 -8.56
N LYS A 31 10.12 -1.64 -9.42
CA LYS A 31 10.57 -2.35 -10.64
C LYS A 31 11.47 -1.50 -11.55
N ARG A 32 11.30 -0.17 -11.57
CA ARG A 32 12.18 0.72 -12.34
C ARG A 32 13.59 0.77 -11.74
N VAL A 33 13.69 0.85 -10.41
CA VAL A 33 14.97 0.78 -9.70
C VAL A 33 15.61 -0.60 -9.89
N GLU A 34 14.82 -1.68 -9.78
CA GLU A 34 15.33 -3.04 -10.03
C GLU A 34 15.86 -3.19 -11.47
N ALA A 35 15.14 -2.66 -12.46
CA ALA A 35 15.55 -2.75 -13.86
C ALA A 35 16.87 -2.03 -14.14
N VAL A 36 17.07 -0.83 -13.58
CA VAL A 36 18.35 -0.10 -13.70
C VAL A 36 19.47 -0.89 -13.02
N ALA A 37 19.20 -1.45 -11.84
CA ALA A 37 20.21 -2.22 -11.12
C ALA A 37 20.60 -3.51 -11.83
N TRP A 38 19.65 -4.19 -12.46
CA TRP A 38 19.91 -5.36 -13.31
C TRP A 38 20.76 -4.98 -14.51
N LYS A 39 20.45 -3.86 -15.18
CA LYS A 39 21.21 -3.35 -16.35
C LYS A 39 22.66 -3.05 -15.98
N GLU A 40 22.90 -2.54 -14.78
CA GLU A 40 24.23 -2.11 -14.33
C GLU A 40 25.01 -3.22 -13.61
N HIS A 41 24.47 -4.44 -13.52
CA HIS A 41 25.01 -5.51 -12.68
C HIS A 41 25.22 -5.09 -11.21
N ALA A 42 24.54 -4.03 -10.78
CA ALA A 42 24.59 -3.46 -9.45
C ALA A 42 23.50 -4.03 -8.53
N TRP A 43 22.59 -4.86 -9.08
CA TRP A 43 21.57 -5.52 -8.30
C TRP A 43 22.18 -6.63 -7.45
N ASN A 44 22.40 -6.31 -6.17
CA ASN A 44 22.83 -7.29 -5.21
C ASN A 44 21.64 -8.19 -4.87
N ASP A 45 21.58 -9.39 -5.45
CA ASP A 45 20.58 -10.42 -5.12
C ASP A 45 20.61 -10.84 -3.64
N THR A 46 21.62 -10.38 -2.90
CA THR A 46 21.73 -10.56 -1.44
C THR A 46 20.78 -9.69 -0.64
N LEU A 47 20.10 -8.68 -1.24
CA LEU A 47 19.13 -7.88 -0.50
C LEU A 47 17.97 -8.78 -0.07
N ASN A 48 17.91 -9.06 1.21
CA ASN A 48 16.92 -9.94 1.79
C ASN A 48 15.53 -9.29 1.68
N ARG A 49 14.48 -10.10 1.90
CA ARG A 49 13.08 -9.65 1.79
C ARG A 49 12.77 -8.43 2.67
N SER A 50 13.47 -8.26 3.81
CA SER A 50 13.29 -7.12 4.71
C SER A 50 13.90 -5.85 4.14
N GLU A 51 15.08 -5.93 3.51
CA GLU A 51 15.74 -4.77 2.90
C GLU A 51 14.98 -4.27 1.67
N LYS A 52 14.41 -5.19 0.88
CA LYS A 52 13.46 -4.85 -0.20
C LYS A 52 12.21 -4.15 0.31
N ARG A 53 11.75 -4.47 1.53
CA ARG A 53 10.62 -3.81 2.20
C ARG A 53 11.01 -2.44 2.75
N PHE A 54 12.22 -2.30 3.27
CA PHE A 54 12.79 -1.02 3.70
C PHE A 54 12.99 -0.05 2.55
N LEU A 55 13.27 -0.52 1.33
CA LEU A 55 13.36 0.34 0.14
C LEU A 55 12.06 1.13 -0.16
N MET A 56 10.89 0.64 0.28
CA MET A 56 9.62 1.39 0.19
C MET A 56 9.36 2.28 1.40
N SER A 57 10.09 2.07 2.47
CA SER A 57 9.93 2.80 3.73
C SER A 57 10.92 3.97 3.74
N ASP A 58 12.20 3.71 3.53
CA ASP A 58 13.24 4.71 3.53
C ASP A 58 14.36 4.31 2.53
N PRO A 59 14.28 4.76 1.27
CA PRO A 59 15.31 4.52 0.25
C PRO A 59 16.56 5.40 0.43
N GLY A 60 16.54 6.38 1.33
CA GLY A 60 17.64 7.35 1.52
C GLY A 60 18.99 6.69 1.81
N PRO A 61 19.07 5.67 2.69
CA PRO A 61 20.29 4.92 2.96
C PRO A 61 20.80 4.09 1.77
N TYR A 62 19.96 3.87 0.76
CA TYR A 62 20.31 3.03 -0.37
C TYR A 62 20.94 3.81 -1.52
N ILE A 63 20.98 5.15 -1.50
CA ILE A 63 21.80 5.92 -2.45
C ILE A 63 23.26 5.83 -2.00
N GLY A 64 24.02 4.95 -2.64
CA GLY A 64 25.42 4.71 -2.32
C GLY A 64 26.35 5.67 -3.06
N PRO A 65 27.55 5.95 -2.53
CA PRO A 65 28.57 6.75 -3.22
C PRO A 65 29.07 6.11 -4.53
N ASN A 66 28.82 4.81 -4.71
CA ASN A 66 29.18 4.06 -5.92
C ASN A 66 28.03 3.89 -6.92
N ASP A 67 26.88 4.53 -6.67
CA ASP A 67 25.74 4.46 -7.59
C ASP A 67 26.04 5.19 -8.90
N SER A 68 25.63 4.61 -10.02
CA SER A 68 25.67 5.31 -11.31
C SER A 68 24.72 6.53 -11.31
N PRO A 69 24.90 7.46 -12.26
CA PRO A 69 23.94 8.54 -12.48
C PRO A 69 22.49 8.07 -12.75
N GLU A 70 22.30 6.94 -13.46
CA GLU A 70 20.97 6.38 -13.73
C GLU A 70 20.35 5.79 -12.45
N MET A 71 21.15 5.13 -11.62
CA MET A 71 20.73 4.58 -10.33
C MET A 71 20.31 5.67 -9.36
N VAL A 72 21.10 6.73 -9.24
CA VAL A 72 20.77 7.91 -8.41
C VAL A 72 19.46 8.52 -8.87
N LYS A 73 19.26 8.67 -10.19
CA LYS A 73 18.01 9.21 -10.74
C LYS A 73 16.81 8.34 -10.38
N ALA A 74 16.90 7.02 -10.58
CA ALA A 74 15.81 6.09 -10.27
C ALA A 74 15.46 6.07 -8.77
N LYS A 75 16.47 6.05 -7.89
CA LYS A 75 16.28 6.11 -6.43
C LYS A 75 15.68 7.45 -5.98
N ARG A 76 16.08 8.57 -6.58
CA ARG A 76 15.49 9.89 -6.32
C ARG A 76 14.04 10.00 -6.75
N GLU A 77 13.69 9.45 -7.91
CA GLU A 77 12.28 9.38 -8.37
C GLU A 77 11.42 8.57 -7.40
N LEU A 78 11.94 7.44 -6.90
CA LEU A 78 11.27 6.65 -5.87
C LEU A 78 11.10 7.46 -4.57
N LEU A 79 12.17 8.09 -4.06
CA LEU A 79 12.15 8.93 -2.87
C LEU A 79 11.13 10.07 -2.97
N ALA A 80 11.07 10.75 -4.12
CA ALA A 80 10.13 11.84 -4.35
C ALA A 80 8.66 11.36 -4.36
N ALA A 81 8.40 10.13 -4.81
CA ALA A 81 7.06 9.56 -4.87
C ALA A 81 6.57 9.05 -3.50
N LEU A 82 7.47 8.72 -2.56
CA LEU A 82 7.13 8.08 -1.29
C LEU A 82 6.21 8.90 -0.37
N PRO A 83 6.40 10.21 -0.16
CA PRO A 83 5.48 11.00 0.65
C PRO A 83 4.05 10.96 0.09
N GLY A 84 3.91 11.03 -1.23
CA GLY A 84 2.62 10.92 -1.92
C GLY A 84 2.01 9.53 -1.77
N PHE A 85 2.81 8.47 -1.95
CA PHE A 85 2.39 7.09 -1.76
C PHE A 85 1.92 6.84 -0.32
N ARG A 86 2.70 7.24 0.69
CA ARG A 86 2.36 7.08 2.12
C ARG A 86 1.07 7.81 2.47
N ARG A 87 0.94 9.08 2.05
CA ARG A 87 -0.27 9.87 2.28
C ARG A 87 -1.50 9.19 1.69
N ARG A 88 -1.42 8.75 0.42
CA ARG A 88 -2.51 8.01 -0.22
C ARG A 88 -2.81 6.71 0.52
N HIS A 89 -1.80 5.95 0.94
CA HIS A 89 -2.00 4.69 1.65
C HIS A 89 -2.77 4.88 2.95
N TRP A 90 -2.40 5.90 3.75
CA TRP A 90 -3.11 6.26 4.97
C TRP A 90 -4.56 6.70 4.71
N ILE A 91 -4.80 7.54 3.69
CA ILE A 91 -6.16 7.94 3.30
C ILE A 91 -6.99 6.72 2.91
N CYS A 92 -6.44 5.80 2.09
CA CYS A 92 -7.13 4.60 1.66
C CYS A 92 -7.46 3.68 2.86
N GLY A 93 -6.52 3.52 3.79
CA GLY A 93 -6.74 2.80 5.04
C GLY A 93 -7.81 3.44 5.92
N GLY A 94 -7.84 4.77 6.01
CA GLY A 94 -8.89 5.51 6.72
C GLY A 94 -10.27 5.31 6.11
N ILE A 95 -10.38 5.34 4.78
CA ILE A 95 -11.64 5.06 4.07
C ILE A 95 -12.07 3.61 4.29
N MET A 96 -11.13 2.66 4.24
CA MET A 96 -11.40 1.25 4.53
C MET A 96 -11.95 1.07 5.94
N PHE A 97 -11.32 1.69 6.93
CA PHE A 97 -11.75 1.62 8.33
C PHE A 97 -13.12 2.25 8.54
N ALA A 98 -13.34 3.46 8.03
CA ALA A 98 -14.62 4.15 8.14
C ALA A 98 -15.74 3.34 7.47
N GLY A 99 -15.52 2.88 6.24
CA GLY A 99 -16.49 2.08 5.51
C GLY A 99 -16.82 0.77 6.23
N ALA A 100 -15.81 0.06 6.73
CA ALA A 100 -15.99 -1.15 7.53
C ALA A 100 -16.85 -0.89 8.79
N LEU A 101 -16.57 0.19 9.51
CA LEU A 101 -17.32 0.58 10.71
C LEU A 101 -18.79 0.90 10.39
N PHE A 102 -19.04 1.73 9.37
CA PHE A 102 -20.40 2.03 8.91
C PHE A 102 -21.13 0.77 8.44
N GLY A 103 -20.41 -0.12 7.75
CA GLY A 103 -20.92 -1.40 7.29
C GLY A 103 -21.37 -2.30 8.43
N VAL A 104 -20.55 -2.46 9.48
CA VAL A 104 -20.93 -3.20 10.69
C VAL A 104 -22.20 -2.62 11.30
N LEU A 105 -22.21 -1.30 11.55
CA LEU A 105 -23.35 -0.62 12.20
C LEU A 105 -24.65 -0.78 11.41
N ALA A 106 -24.59 -0.58 10.08
CA ALA A 106 -25.74 -0.78 9.20
C ALA A 106 -26.20 -2.24 9.18
N GLY A 107 -25.26 -3.18 9.11
CA GLY A 107 -25.54 -4.62 9.14
C GLY A 107 -26.22 -5.04 10.45
N THR A 108 -25.70 -4.59 11.60
CA THR A 108 -26.31 -4.89 12.91
C THR A 108 -27.68 -4.25 13.09
N ALA A 109 -27.90 -3.05 12.53
CA ALA A 109 -29.21 -2.41 12.57
C ALA A 109 -30.24 -3.21 11.73
N ILE A 110 -29.81 -3.78 10.60
CA ILE A 110 -30.63 -4.69 9.79
C ILE A 110 -30.94 -5.98 10.56
N ASP A 111 -29.94 -6.58 11.22
CA ASP A 111 -30.14 -7.76 12.10
C ASP A 111 -31.22 -7.47 13.16
N TRP A 112 -31.14 -6.33 13.85
CA TRP A 112 -32.13 -5.94 14.87
C TRP A 112 -33.54 -5.74 14.30
N HIS A 113 -33.64 -5.09 13.13
CA HIS A 113 -34.91 -4.85 12.48
C HIS A 113 -35.58 -6.15 12.01
N ILE A 114 -34.79 -7.10 11.45
CA ILE A 114 -35.29 -8.41 11.01
C ILE A 114 -35.67 -9.29 12.20
N ALA A 115 -34.93 -9.20 13.31
CA ALA A 115 -35.22 -9.96 14.52
C ALA A 115 -36.47 -9.47 15.28
N GLY A 116 -37.11 -8.38 14.84
CA GLY A 116 -38.29 -7.80 15.51
C GLY A 116 -37.98 -7.17 16.86
N VAL A 117 -36.70 -6.87 17.13
CA VAL A 117 -36.25 -6.17 18.33
C VAL A 117 -36.19 -4.69 17.99
N ALA A 118 -37.35 -4.03 17.98
CA ALA A 118 -37.51 -2.59 17.85
C ALA A 118 -38.28 -2.04 19.06
#